data_AF-A0A6V8KAB1-F1
#
_entry.id   AF-A0A6V8KAB1-F1
#
_cell.length_a   1.000
_cell.length_b   1.000
_cell.length_c   1.000
_cell.angle_alpha   90.00
_cell.angle_beta   90.00
_cell.angle_gamma   90.00
#
_symmetry.space_group_name_H-M   'P 1'
#
loop_
_entity.id
_entity.type
_entity.pdbx_description
1 polymer ?
#
loop_
_entity_poly.entity_id
_entity_poly.type
_entity_poly.pdbx_seq_one_letter_code
_entity_poly.pdbx_strand_id
1 'polypeptide(L)'
;MKLLLRPFRQLYRALVWLANSPRTLMLAYLGLIVVSGALYSATENKGVGDSLWWAVVTASTVGYGDTYPTTWAGRVLAGLLISTMVLLVIPLITAHFASKLIVDTDAFRHEEQEELKQNLRAVRAMLEQLTQGSASPPGAPPDR
;
A
#
# COMPACT_ATOMS: atom_id res chain seq x y z
N MET A 1 4.62 27.99 -2.63
CA MET A 1 4.87 26.55 -2.91
C MET A 1 4.31 25.58 -1.85
N LYS A 2 4.55 25.76 -0.53
CA LYS A 2 4.12 24.80 0.52
C LYS A 2 2.60 24.73 0.79
N LEU A 3 1.83 25.74 0.39
CA LEU A 3 0.38 25.79 0.59
C LEU A 3 -0.39 24.97 -0.45
N LEU A 4 0.13 24.91 -1.69
CA LEU A 4 -0.50 24.24 -2.82
C LEU A 4 -0.51 22.71 -2.68
N LEU A 5 0.50 22.14 -2.00
CA LEU A 5 0.66 20.69 -1.83
C LEU A 5 -0.03 20.14 -0.56
N ARG A 6 -0.62 21.00 0.29
CA ARG A 6 -1.33 20.58 1.50
C ARG A 6 -2.52 19.64 1.23
N PRO A 7 -3.44 19.93 0.29
CA PRO A 7 -4.56 19.01 0.01
C PRO A 7 -4.06 17.67 -0.52
N PHE A 8 -3.03 17.67 -1.38
CA PHE A 8 -2.44 16.44 -1.91
C PHE A 8 -1.83 15.56 -0.80
N ARG A 9 -1.10 16.18 0.15
CA ARG A 9 -0.51 15.45 1.29
C ARG A 9 -1.54 15.01 2.33
N GLN A 10 -2.69 15.67 2.41
CA GLN A 10 -3.81 15.23 3.25
C GLN A 10 -4.54 14.06 2.60
N LEU A 11 -4.80 14.14 1.29
CA LEU A 11 -5.40 13.06 0.51
C LEU A 11 -4.53 11.79 0.56
N TYR A 12 -3.22 11.92 0.35
CA TYR A 12 -2.27 10.81 0.47
C TYR A 12 -2.31 10.18 1.87
N ARG A 13 -2.29 11.00 2.93
CA ARG A 13 -2.35 10.48 4.31
C ARG A 13 -3.68 9.81 4.63
N ALA A 14 -4.79 10.34 4.13
CA ALA A 14 -6.10 9.70 4.27
C ALA A 14 -6.14 8.34 3.55
N LEU A 15 -5.58 8.26 2.33
CA LEU A 15 -5.44 7.02 1.57
C LEU A 15 -4.58 5.98 2.30
N VAL A 16 -3.43 6.38 2.83
CA VAL A 16 -2.53 5.50 3.59
C VAL A 16 -3.19 5.05 4.90
N TRP A 17 -3.84 5.96 5.63
CA TRP A 17 -4.57 5.61 6.85
C TRP A 17 -5.68 4.59 6.55
N LEU A 18 -6.43 4.81 5.47
CA LEU A 18 -7.49 3.90 5.03
C LEU A 18 -6.94 2.52 4.66
N ALA A 19 -5.80 2.47 3.97
CA ALA A 19 -5.11 1.23 3.59
C ALA A 19 -4.55 0.43 4.77
N ASN A 20 -4.14 1.14 5.83
CA ASN A 20 -3.37 0.54 6.92
C ASN A 20 -4.23 -0.26 7.91
N SER A 21 -5.56 -0.18 7.82
CA SER A 21 -6.48 -0.87 8.74
C SER A 21 -7.56 -1.66 7.99
N PRO A 22 -7.65 -3.00 8.16
CA PRO A 22 -8.66 -3.79 7.47
C PRO A 22 -10.09 -3.43 7.89
N ARG A 23 -10.28 -3.01 9.15
CA ARG A 23 -11.59 -2.52 9.64
C ARG A 23 -12.03 -1.26 8.93
N THR A 24 -11.13 -0.32 8.65
CA THR A 24 -11.47 0.93 7.96
C THR A 24 -11.80 0.67 6.49
N LEU A 25 -11.13 -0.28 5.84
CA LEU A 25 -11.48 -0.73 4.49
C LEU A 25 -12.90 -1.34 4.44
N MET A 26 -13.25 -2.21 5.39
CA MET A 26 -14.59 -2.81 5.47
C MET A 26 -15.67 -1.75 5.70
N LEU A 27 -15.45 -0.82 6.64
CA LEU A 27 -16.40 0.26 6.93
C LEU A 27 -16.55 1.23 5.75
N ALA A 28 -15.45 1.56 5.06
CA ALA A 28 -15.51 2.41 3.87
C ALA A 28 -16.25 1.73 2.71
N TYR A 29 -16.05 0.43 2.51
CA TYR A 29 -16.79 -0.33 1.50
C TYR A 29 -18.29 -0.37 1.80
N LEU A 30 -18.67 -0.70 3.03
CA LEU A 30 -20.09 -0.68 3.45
C LEU A 30 -20.70 0.73 3.36
N GLY A 31 -19.95 1.75 3.79
CA GLY A 31 -20.36 3.14 3.68
C GLY A 31 -20.59 3.55 2.23
N LEU A 32 -19.71 3.13 1.32
CA LEU A 32 -19.87 3.39 -0.11
C LEU A 32 -21.13 2.73 -0.67
N ILE A 33 -21.44 1.48 -0.30
CA ILE A 33 -22.67 0.80 -0.72
C ILE A 33 -23.91 1.59 -0.27
N VAL A 34 -23.96 1.99 1.00
CA VAL A 34 -25.11 2.74 1.54
C VAL A 34 -25.26 4.10 0.85
N VAL A 35 -24.16 4.84 0.66
CA VAL A 35 -24.16 6.14 -0.01
C VAL A 35 -24.57 6.00 -1.47
N SER A 36 -23.99 5.06 -2.21
CA SER A 36 -24.34 4.81 -3.61
C SER A 36 -25.78 4.34 -3.78
N GLY A 37 -26.28 3.47 -2.89
CA GLY A 37 -27.68 3.04 -2.91
C GLY A 37 -28.65 4.20 -2.64
N ALA A 38 -28.35 5.07 -1.68
CA ALA A 38 -29.16 6.24 -1.39
C ALA A 38 -29.16 7.24 -2.57
N LEU A 39 -27.99 7.51 -3.16
CA LEU A 39 -27.88 8.37 -4.33
C LEU A 39 -28.61 7.78 -5.54
N TYR A 40 -28.52 6.47 -5.75
CA TYR A 40 -29.20 5.78 -6.84
C TYR A 40 -30.73 5.86 -6.67
N SER A 41 -31.24 5.63 -5.46
CA SER A 41 -32.66 5.78 -5.13
C SER A 41 -33.15 7.19 -5.47
N ALA A 42 -32.38 8.22 -5.14
CA ALA A 42 -32.71 9.61 -5.44
C ALA A 42 -32.64 9.94 -6.94
N THR A 43 -31.68 9.40 -7.68
CA THR A 43 -31.52 9.70 -9.12
C THR A 43 -32.48 8.91 -10.01
N GLU A 44 -32.84 7.68 -9.63
CA GLU A 44 -33.66 6.78 -10.44
C GLU A 44 -35.10 6.63 -9.92
N ASN A 45 -35.45 7.29 -8.80
CA ASN A 45 -36.74 7.15 -8.12
C ASN A 45 -37.13 5.69 -7.84
N LYS A 46 -36.15 4.87 -7.49
CA LYS A 46 -36.30 3.43 -7.17
C LYS A 46 -36.47 3.22 -5.67
N GLY A 47 -37.13 2.12 -5.30
CA GLY A 47 -37.25 1.72 -3.90
C GLY A 47 -35.89 1.55 -3.22
N VAL A 48 -35.80 1.82 -1.91
CA VAL A 48 -34.54 1.76 -1.16
C VAL A 48 -33.90 0.37 -1.22
N GLY A 49 -34.73 -0.69 -1.15
CA GLY A 49 -34.26 -2.08 -1.24
C GLY A 49 -33.57 -2.37 -2.57
N ASP A 50 -34.26 -2.10 -3.69
CA ASP A 50 -33.72 -2.31 -5.05
C ASP A 50 -32.48 -1.46 -5.31
N SER A 51 -32.44 -0.24 -4.76
CA SER A 51 -31.31 0.68 -4.93
C SER A 51 -30.08 0.22 -4.15
N LEU A 52 -30.28 -0.31 -2.94
CA LEU A 52 -29.20 -0.91 -2.15
C LEU A 52 -28.71 -2.21 -2.80
N TRP A 53 -29.63 -3.03 -3.31
CA TRP A 53 -29.30 -4.23 -4.08
C TRP A 53 -28.43 -3.90 -5.31
N TRP A 54 -28.83 -2.91 -6.10
CA TRP A 54 -28.03 -2.41 -7.23
C TRP A 54 -26.61 -2.02 -6.79
N ALA A 55 -26.49 -1.27 -5.68
CA ALA A 55 -25.19 -0.85 -5.16
C ALA A 55 -24.34 -2.06 -4.72
N VAL A 56 -24.93 -3.06 -4.05
CA VAL A 56 -24.24 -4.30 -3.64
C VAL A 56 -23.75 -5.08 -4.85
N VAL A 57 -24.62 -5.35 -5.83
CA VAL A 57 -24.30 -6.15 -7.03
C VAL A 57 -23.26 -5.45 -7.91
N THR A 58 -23.33 -4.12 -7.99
CA THR A 58 -22.36 -3.32 -8.76
C THR A 58 -21.02 -3.21 -8.03
N ALA A 59 -21.02 -2.90 -6.73
CA ALA A 59 -19.80 -2.75 -5.94
C ALA A 59 -19.05 -4.08 -5.73
N SER A 60 -19.76 -5.21 -5.73
CA SER A 60 -19.17 -6.56 -5.71
C SER A 60 -18.68 -7.03 -7.08
N THR A 61 -18.87 -6.22 -8.14
CA THR A 61 -18.52 -6.55 -9.54
C THR A 61 -19.26 -7.76 -10.12
N VAL A 62 -20.33 -8.23 -9.47
CA VAL A 62 -21.16 -9.35 -9.95
C VAL A 62 -22.00 -8.94 -11.16
N GLY A 63 -22.70 -7.81 -11.07
CA GLY A 63 -23.39 -7.19 -12.21
C GLY A 63 -24.46 -8.05 -12.88
N TYR A 64 -25.48 -8.54 -12.14
CA TYR A 64 -26.57 -9.34 -12.72
C TYR A 64 -27.34 -8.64 -13.86
N GLY A 65 -27.41 -7.31 -13.84
CA GLY A 65 -28.07 -6.51 -14.88
C GLY A 65 -29.59 -6.46 -14.78
N ASP A 66 -30.16 -7.00 -13.71
CA ASP A 66 -31.58 -6.90 -13.34
C ASP A 66 -32.01 -5.46 -13.02
N THR A 67 -31.10 -4.68 -12.43
CA THR A 67 -31.29 -3.26 -12.14
C THR A 67 -30.10 -2.46 -12.69
N TYR A 68 -30.35 -1.35 -13.39
CA TYR A 68 -29.30 -0.52 -13.99
C TYR A 68 -29.77 0.94 -14.12
N PRO A 69 -28.84 1.92 -14.11
CA PRO A 69 -29.19 3.33 -14.22
C PRO A 69 -29.71 3.67 -15.63
N THR A 70 -30.87 4.31 -15.68
CA THR A 70 -31.52 4.77 -16.91
C THR A 70 -31.34 6.27 -17.11
N THR A 71 -31.21 7.03 -16.02
CA THR A 71 -31.01 8.48 -16.05
C THR A 71 -29.54 8.85 -16.32
N TRP A 72 -29.33 10.03 -16.88
CA TRP A 72 -27.97 10.58 -17.05
C TRP A 72 -27.21 10.66 -15.71
N ALA A 73 -27.87 11.19 -14.67
CA ALA A 73 -27.26 11.32 -13.35
C ALA A 73 -26.91 9.95 -12.74
N GLY A 74 -27.82 8.96 -12.84
CA GLY A 74 -27.57 7.60 -12.40
C GLY A 74 -26.41 6.93 -13.14
N ARG A 75 -26.25 7.19 -14.44
CA ARG A 75 -25.11 6.66 -15.23
C ARG A 75 -23.78 7.27 -14.79
N VAL A 76 -23.75 8.57 -14.50
CA VAL A 76 -22.56 9.23 -13.94
C VAL A 76 -22.21 8.65 -12.57
N LEU A 77 -23.21 8.48 -11.69
CA LEU A 77 -23.05 7.85 -10.37
C LEU A 77 -22.48 6.43 -10.50
N ALA A 78 -23.04 5.62 -11.39
CA ALA A 78 -22.58 4.27 -11.64
C ALA A 78 -21.13 4.23 -12.14
N GLY A 79 -20.78 5.11 -13.09
CA GLY A 79 -19.42 5.25 -13.59
C GLY A 79 -18.43 5.60 -12.47
N LEU A 80 -18.80 6.50 -11.55
CA LEU A 80 -17.98 6.84 -10.39
C LEU A 80 -17.83 5.67 -9.42
N LEU A 81 -18.90 4.94 -9.12
CA LEU A 81 -18.87 3.76 -8.26
C LEU A 81 -17.93 2.68 -8.84
N ILE A 82 -18.11 2.34 -10.12
CA ILE A 82 -17.30 1.33 -10.81
C ILE A 82 -15.83 1.75 -10.85
N SER A 83 -15.55 3.02 -11.20
CA SER A 83 -14.18 3.54 -11.23
C SER A 83 -13.54 3.51 -9.85
N THR A 84 -14.29 3.84 -8.79
CA THR A 84 -13.81 3.77 -7.39
C THR A 84 -13.50 2.34 -6.96
N MET A 85 -14.32 1.36 -7.35
CA MET A 85 -14.04 -0.05 -7.08
C MET A 85 -12.74 -0.51 -7.73
N VAL A 86 -12.61 -0.28 -9.03
CA VAL A 86 -11.49 -0.80 -9.84
C VAL A 86 -10.18 -0.09 -9.50
N LEU A 87 -10.21 1.24 -9.32
CA LEU A 87 -8.99 2.03 -9.13
C LEU A 87 -8.53 2.10 -7.67
N LEU A 88 -9.44 1.98 -6.70
CA LEU A 88 -9.12 2.16 -5.29
C LEU A 88 -9.42 0.91 -4.47
N VAL A 89 -10.69 0.53 -4.32
CA VAL A 89 -11.05 -0.45 -3.28
C VAL A 89 -10.46 -1.83 -3.53
N ILE A 90 -10.58 -2.37 -4.75
CA ILE A 90 -10.04 -3.70 -5.07
C ILE A 90 -8.51 -3.73 -4.90
N PRO A 91 -7.72 -2.81 -5.52
CA PRO A 91 -6.27 -2.77 -5.32
C PRO A 91 -5.83 -2.62 -3.86
N LEU A 92 -6.51 -1.77 -3.08
CA LEU A 92 -6.19 -1.57 -1.67
C LEU A 92 -6.40 -2.85 -0.84
N ILE A 93 -7.49 -3.56 -1.07
CA ILE A 93 -7.77 -4.84 -0.40
C ILE A 93 -6.71 -5.87 -0.82
N THR A 94 -6.46 -6.01 -2.13
CA THR A 94 -5.44 -6.93 -2.66
C THR A 94 -4.06 -6.65 -2.08
N ALA A 95 -3.63 -5.39 -2.05
CA ALA A 95 -2.34 -4.99 -1.47
C ALA A 95 -2.25 -5.28 0.02
N HIS A 96 -3.35 -5.10 0.77
CA HIS A 96 -3.41 -5.41 2.21
C HIS A 96 -3.24 -6.91 2.49
N PHE A 97 -3.82 -7.77 1.67
CA PHE A 97 -3.64 -9.22 1.82
C PHE A 97 -2.27 -9.67 1.30
N ALA A 98 -1.83 -9.16 0.14
CA ALA A 98 -0.52 -9.48 -0.42
C ALA A 98 0.61 -9.16 0.57
N SER A 99 0.57 -8.01 1.25
CA SER A 99 1.59 -7.63 2.24
C SER A 99 1.66 -8.56 3.46
N LYS A 100 0.60 -9.32 3.75
CA LYS A 100 0.60 -10.33 4.81
C LYS A 100 1.03 -11.71 4.35
N LEU A 101 0.82 -12.03 3.07
CA LEU A 101 1.22 -13.33 2.49
C LEU A 101 2.67 -13.31 2.01
N ILE A 102 3.19 -12.15 1.61
CA ILE A 102 4.58 -11.99 1.24
C ILE A 102 5.42 -12.13 2.51
N VAL A 103 6.05 -13.29 2.65
CA VAL A 103 7.19 -13.47 3.55
C VAL A 103 8.35 -12.74 2.91
N ASP A 104 8.85 -11.71 3.57
CA ASP A 104 9.98 -10.95 3.08
C ASP A 104 11.26 -11.78 3.25
N THR A 105 11.58 -12.61 2.26
CA THR A 105 12.76 -13.47 2.24
C THR A 105 14.06 -12.66 2.08
N ASP A 106 13.97 -11.45 1.53
CA ASP A 106 15.11 -10.55 1.27
C ASP A 106 15.26 -9.44 2.33
N ALA A 107 14.34 -9.35 3.29
CA ALA A 107 14.53 -8.48 4.46
C ALA A 107 15.67 -9.02 5.31
N PHE A 108 16.88 -8.50 5.07
CA PHE A 108 18.04 -8.71 5.93
C PHE A 108 17.61 -8.59 7.39
N ARG A 109 17.58 -9.74 8.07
CA ARG A 109 17.19 -9.75 9.48
C ARG A 109 18.24 -8.96 10.25
N HIS A 110 17.86 -8.35 11.37
CA HIS A 110 18.82 -7.66 12.23
C HIS A 110 20.02 -8.56 12.58
N GLU A 111 19.80 -9.87 12.66
CA GLU A 111 20.84 -10.88 12.85
C GLU A 111 21.86 -10.89 11.69
N GLU A 112 21.42 -10.96 10.43
CA GLU A 112 22.31 -10.92 9.26
C GLU A 112 23.03 -9.58 9.12
N GLN A 113 22.36 -8.47 9.46
CA GLN A 113 23.00 -7.15 9.48
C GLN A 113 24.11 -7.06 10.53
N GLU A 114 23.89 -7.61 11.71
CA GLU A 114 24.92 -7.65 12.76
C GLU A 114 26.06 -8.60 12.39
N GLU A 115 25.77 -9.75 11.80
CA GLU A 115 26.79 -10.69 11.29
C GLU A 115 27.66 -10.03 10.20
N LEU A 116 27.05 -9.34 9.24
CA LEU A 116 27.78 -8.62 8.20
C LEU A 116 28.68 -7.51 8.78
N LYS A 117 28.19 -6.76 9.79
CA LYS A 117 29.01 -5.75 10.49
C LYS A 117 30.17 -6.39 11.25
N GLN A 118 29.95 -7.54 11.90
CA GLN A 118 31.00 -8.27 12.58
C GLN A 118 32.07 -8.76 11.60
N ASN A 119 31.67 -9.32 10.47
CA ASN A 119 32.58 -9.76 9.41
C ASN A 119 33.39 -8.58 8.85
N LEU A 120 32.77 -7.43 8.62
CA LEU A 120 33.48 -6.20 8.20
C LEU A 120 34.51 -5.74 9.24
N ARG A 121 34.17 -5.78 10.54
CA ARG A 121 35.10 -5.45 11.61
C ARG A 121 36.29 -6.41 11.63
N ALA A 122 36.05 -7.71 11.45
CA ALA A 122 37.09 -8.73 11.40
C ALA A 122 38.05 -8.52 10.22
N VAL A 123 37.52 -8.31 9.01
CA VAL A 123 38.32 -8.04 7.81
C VAL A 123 39.16 -6.76 7.98
N ARG A 124 38.57 -5.70 8.54
CA ARG A 124 39.29 -4.45 8.81
C ARG A 124 40.45 -4.66 9.78
N ALA A 125 40.26 -5.42 10.86
CA ALA A 125 41.32 -5.73 11.82
C ALA A 125 42.47 -6.54 11.19
N MET A 126 42.16 -7.49 10.31
CA MET A 126 43.18 -8.25 9.57
C MET A 126 44.01 -7.34 8.65
N LEU A 127 43.37 -6.40 7.95
CA LEU A 127 44.06 -5.43 7.12
C LEU A 127 44.98 -4.51 7.94
N GLU A 128 44.54 -4.04 9.11
CA GLU A 128 45.37 -3.24 10.01
C GLU A 128 46.59 -4.01 10.50
N GLN A 129 46.45 -5.31 10.82
CA GLN A 129 47.57 -6.18 11.19
C GLN A 129 48.58 -6.37 10.05
N LEU A 130 48.10 -6.63 8.83
CA LEU A 130 48.99 -6.76 7.65
C LEU A 130 49.72 -5.44 7.35
N THR A 131 49.03 -4.30 7.49
CA THR A 131 49.62 -2.98 7.29
C THR A 131 50.71 -2.69 8.32
N GLN A 132 50.50 -3.07 9.60
CA GLN A 132 51.51 -2.91 10.65
C GLN A 132 52.68 -3.89 10.51
N GLY A 133 52.42 -5.15 10.16
CA GLY A 133 53.47 -6.15 9.91
C GLY A 133 54.36 -5.82 8.70
N SER A 134 53.82 -5.07 7.72
CA SER A 134 54.56 -4.58 6.56
C SER A 134 55.41 -3.34 6.86
N ALA A 135 55.23 -2.69 8.01
CA ALA A 135 55.93 -1.46 8.40
C ALA A 135 57.23 -1.70 9.19
N SER A 136 57.60 -2.95 9.48
CA SER A 136 58.94 -3.28 9.97
C SER A 136 59.94 -3.24 8.80
N PRO A 137 60.93 -2.34 8.80
CA PRO A 137 61.94 -2.30 7.74
C PRO A 137 62.73 -3.62 7.75
N PRO A 138 63.19 -4.14 6.59
CA PRO A 138 64.18 -5.20 6.56
C PRO A 138 65.38 -4.72 7.39
N GLY A 139 65.72 -5.47 8.44
CA GLY A 139 66.77 -5.10 9.39
C GLY A 139 68.02 -4.63 8.66
N ALA A 140 68.44 -3.40 8.94
CA ALA A 140 69.70 -2.87 8.42
C ALA A 140 70.84 -3.82 8.85
N PRO A 141 71.76 -4.20 7.94
CA PRO A 141 72.89 -5.04 8.29
C PRO A 141 73.69 -4.37 9.42
N PRO A 142 74.17 -5.13 10.43
CA PRO A 142 74.95 -4.55 11.51
C PRO A 142 76.28 -4.04 10.96
N ASP A 143 76.51 -2.74 11.11
CA ASP A 143 77.77 -2.08 10.74
C ASP A 143 78.96 -2.78 11.41
N ARG A 144 79.91 -3.24 10.58
CA ARG A 144 81.25 -3.67 10.96
C ARG A 144 82.26 -2.95 10.11
#